data_AF-A0A286E5E7-F1
#
_entry.id   AF-A0A286E5E7-F1
#
_cell.length_a   1.000
_cell.length_b   1.000
_cell.length_c   1.000
_cell.angle_alpha   90.00
_cell.angle_beta   90.00
_cell.angle_gamma   90.00
#
_symmetry.space_group_name_H-M   'P 1'
#
loop_
_entity.id
_entity.type
_entity.pdbx_description
1 polymer ?
#
loop_
_entity_poly.entity_id
_entity_poly.type
_entity_poly.pdbx_seq_one_letter_code
_entity_poly.pdbx_strand_id
1 'polypeptide(L)'
;MLDFPFLIICLFVFIFFVQTLRQHQFNWLWFAVAIWLVLGLFSGSVLPRVLGITQPFNLYLAHFYVFMGSIFFFLNSTFRLPERKATWHTPQVGAYLNLLAITGLCMHLAFGMLVALTWWTYPQGYAAMLPAKLFAMYALDPIFWYGTQFLLMLLFVLHRKMLGESARIFSLPQIQVGVLLCLLWQFLYVINAYVWLPRLLRWLLLNF
;
A
#
# COMPACT_ATOMS: atom_id res chain seq x y z
N MET A 1 9.78 -15.29 20.42
CA MET A 1 10.65 -14.82 19.31
C MET A 1 9.78 -13.92 18.45
N LEU A 2 10.22 -12.69 18.12
CA LEU A 2 9.43 -11.83 17.23
C LEU A 2 9.55 -12.38 15.81
N ASP A 3 8.44 -12.79 15.22
CA ASP A 3 8.42 -13.28 13.84
C ASP A 3 8.76 -12.14 12.88
N PHE A 4 9.58 -12.42 11.87
CA PHE A 4 10.07 -11.42 10.91
C PHE A 4 8.97 -10.56 10.24
N PRO A 5 7.81 -11.13 9.82
CA PRO A 5 6.68 -10.34 9.30
C PRO A 5 6.16 -9.30 10.31
N PHE A 6 6.07 -9.68 11.58
CA PHE A 6 5.59 -8.81 12.64
C PHE A 6 6.57 -7.66 12.91
N LEU A 7 7.88 -7.93 12.86
CA LEU A 7 8.91 -6.89 12.96
C LEU A 7 8.76 -5.83 11.87
N ILE A 8 8.48 -6.23 10.62
CA ILE A 8 8.26 -5.31 9.50
C ILE A 8 7.04 -4.41 9.76
N ILE A 9 5.94 -4.98 10.26
CA ILE A 9 4.75 -4.21 10.63
C ILE A 9 5.09 -3.19 11.72
N CYS A 10 5.77 -3.60 12.79
CA CYS A 10 6.18 -2.69 13.86
C CYS A 10 7.07 -1.57 13.35
N LEU A 11 8.04 -1.89 12.48
CA LEU A 11 8.92 -0.90 11.87
C LEU A 11 8.13 0.09 11.02
N PHE A 12 7.21 -0.40 10.20
CA PHE A 12 6.33 0.44 9.39
C PHE A 12 5.51 1.40 10.24
N VAL A 13 4.81 0.88 11.27
CA VAL A 13 3.99 1.69 12.18
C VAL A 13 4.85 2.72 12.92
N PHE A 14 6.03 2.32 13.40
CA PHE A 14 6.96 3.22 14.08
C PHE A 14 7.44 4.34 13.17
N ILE A 15 7.89 4.03 11.95
CA ILE A 15 8.33 5.04 10.99
C ILE A 15 7.17 5.99 10.65
N PHE A 16 5.97 5.46 10.40
CA PHE A 16 4.78 6.27 10.15
C PHE A 16 4.47 7.22 11.32
N PHE A 17 4.48 6.71 12.54
CA PHE A 17 4.26 7.50 13.76
C PHE A 17 5.30 8.62 13.89
N VAL A 18 6.59 8.31 13.80
CA VAL A 18 7.66 9.31 13.90
C VAL A 18 7.54 10.37 12.81
N GLN A 19 7.24 9.96 11.56
CA GLN A 19 7.15 10.89 10.44
C GLN A 19 5.91 11.79 10.52
N THR A 20 4.77 11.27 10.98
CA THR A 20 3.55 12.08 11.18
C THR A 20 3.73 13.12 12.28
N LEU A 21 4.41 12.77 13.37
CA LEU A 21 4.79 13.74 14.42
C LEU A 21 5.73 14.82 13.88
N ARG A 22 6.80 14.43 13.18
CA ARG A 22 7.80 15.36 12.62
C ARG A 22 7.23 16.35 11.60
N GLN A 23 6.21 15.94 10.85
CA GLN A 23 5.60 16.74 9.79
C GLN A 23 4.23 17.32 10.20
N HIS A 24 3.89 17.24 11.50
CA HIS A 24 2.63 17.72 12.09
C HIS A 24 1.36 17.20 11.39
N GLN A 25 1.40 16.00 10.82
CA GLN A 25 0.26 15.37 10.14
C GLN A 25 -0.65 14.63 11.13
N PHE A 26 -1.09 15.32 12.19
CA PHE A 26 -1.86 14.73 13.29
C PHE A 26 -3.23 14.21 12.85
N ASN A 27 -3.89 14.89 11.91
CA ASN A 27 -5.19 14.44 11.37
C ASN A 27 -5.09 13.07 10.69
N TRP A 28 -3.99 12.84 9.96
CA TRP A 28 -3.72 11.53 9.35
C TRP A 28 -3.52 10.47 10.43
N LEU A 29 -2.64 10.73 11.41
CA LEU A 29 -2.36 9.79 12.49
C LEU A 29 -3.61 9.42 13.29
N TRP A 30 -4.35 10.42 13.77
CA TRP A 30 -5.55 10.20 14.59
C TRP A 30 -6.64 9.45 13.84
N PHE A 31 -6.84 9.74 12.55
CA PHE A 31 -7.83 9.01 11.76
C PHE A 31 -7.41 7.56 11.54
N ALA A 32 -6.13 7.29 11.28
CA ALA A 32 -5.63 5.92 11.17
C ALA A 32 -5.85 5.14 12.49
N VAL A 33 -5.58 5.77 13.64
CA VAL A 33 -5.85 5.19 14.97
C VAL A 33 -7.35 4.96 15.18
N ALA A 34 -8.20 5.92 14.82
CA ALA A 34 -9.66 5.78 14.95
C ALA A 34 -10.20 4.60 14.11
N ILE A 35 -9.75 4.47 12.86
CA ILE A 35 -10.11 3.33 11.99
C ILE A 35 -9.65 2.01 12.60
N TRP A 36 -8.41 1.94 13.12
CA TRP A 36 -7.91 0.76 13.82
C TRP A 36 -8.78 0.39 15.03
N LEU A 37 -9.16 1.36 15.86
CA LEU A 37 -10.01 1.11 17.03
C LEU A 37 -11.40 0.62 16.64
N VAL A 38 -12.04 1.27 15.66
CA VAL A 38 -13.38 0.89 15.17
C VAL A 38 -13.37 -0.52 14.60
N LEU A 39 -12.41 -0.83 13.72
CA LEU A 39 -12.30 -2.16 13.11
C LEU A 39 -11.81 -3.21 14.12
N GLY A 40 -10.98 -2.82 15.08
CA GLY A 40 -10.53 -3.66 16.17
C GLY A 40 -11.68 -4.08 17.09
N LEU A 41 -12.57 -3.14 17.44
CA LEU A 41 -13.78 -3.42 18.22
C LEU A 41 -14.76 -4.29 17.42
N PHE A 42 -15.03 -3.92 16.17
CA PHE A 42 -15.93 -4.66 15.29
C PHE A 42 -15.44 -6.09 15.04
N SER A 43 -14.15 -6.28 14.73
CA SER A 43 -13.60 -7.62 14.53
C SER A 43 -13.69 -8.48 15.79
N GLY A 44 -13.49 -7.88 16.97
CA GLY A 44 -13.65 -8.55 18.26
C GLY A 44 -15.08 -9.01 18.57
N SER A 45 -16.11 -8.35 18.02
CA SER A 45 -17.50 -8.83 18.14
C SER A 45 -17.83 -9.95 17.16
N VAL A 46 -17.20 -9.97 15.98
CA VAL A 46 -17.37 -11.03 14.97
C VAL A 46 -16.72 -12.34 15.40
N LEU A 47 -15.48 -12.28 15.87
CA LEU A 47 -14.69 -13.44 16.30
C LEU A 47 -14.05 -13.17 17.68
N PRO A 48 -14.84 -13.31 18.76
CA PRO A 48 -14.36 -13.07 20.11
C PRO A 48 -13.16 -13.96 20.44
N ARG A 49 -12.18 -13.41 21.18
CA ARG A 49 -10.94 -14.09 21.62
C ARG A 49 -9.92 -14.41 20.51
N VAL A 50 -10.31 -14.32 19.23
CA VAL A 50 -9.40 -14.50 18.08
C VAL A 50 -9.04 -13.14 17.48
N LEU A 51 -10.02 -12.26 17.35
CA LEU A 51 -9.88 -10.88 16.88
C LEU A 51 -10.13 -9.88 18.01
N GLY A 52 -9.72 -8.63 17.81
CA GLY A 52 -9.85 -7.58 18.82
C GLY A 52 -8.74 -6.53 18.72
N ILE A 53 -8.91 -5.39 19.38
CA ILE A 53 -7.96 -4.27 19.33
C ILE A 53 -6.54 -4.71 19.70
N THR A 54 -6.40 -5.60 20.68
CA THR A 54 -5.11 -6.08 21.20
C THR A 54 -4.56 -7.30 20.45
N GLN A 55 -5.30 -7.83 19.47
CA GLN A 55 -4.90 -9.05 18.76
C GLN A 55 -3.92 -8.73 17.62
N PRO A 56 -2.83 -9.51 17.45
CA PRO A 56 -1.82 -9.27 16.44
C PRO A 56 -2.37 -9.18 15.01
N PHE A 57 -3.41 -9.96 14.71
CA PHE A 57 -4.05 -9.98 13.39
C PHE A 57 -4.45 -8.57 12.91
N ASN A 58 -4.99 -7.73 13.80
CA ASN A 58 -5.42 -6.39 13.41
C ASN A 58 -4.25 -5.47 13.05
N LEU A 59 -3.03 -5.76 13.48
CA LEU A 59 -1.83 -5.02 13.07
C LEU A 59 -1.38 -5.38 11.65
N TYR A 60 -1.74 -6.55 11.12
CA TYR A 60 -1.42 -6.91 9.73
C TYR A 60 -2.12 -5.97 8.74
N LEU A 61 -3.28 -5.42 9.12
CA LEU A 61 -4.03 -4.42 8.37
C LEU A 61 -3.57 -2.98 8.63
N ALA A 62 -2.42 -2.75 9.29
CA ALA A 62 -1.93 -1.40 9.58
C ALA A 62 -1.80 -0.54 8.30
N HIS A 63 -1.38 -1.14 7.18
CA HIS A 63 -1.31 -0.45 5.89
C HIS A 63 -2.66 0.07 5.41
N PHE A 64 -3.77 -0.63 5.71
CA PHE A 64 -5.12 -0.19 5.40
C PHE A 64 -5.50 1.04 6.24
N TYR A 65 -5.25 1.00 7.55
CA TYR A 65 -5.60 2.11 8.44
C TYR A 65 -4.82 3.38 8.07
N VAL A 66 -3.52 3.22 7.79
CA VAL A 66 -2.66 4.31 7.31
C VAL A 66 -3.16 4.83 5.96
N PHE A 67 -3.55 3.96 5.03
CA PHE A 67 -4.13 4.39 3.77
C PHE A 67 -5.43 5.19 3.95
N MET A 68 -6.36 4.70 4.76
CA MET A 68 -7.63 5.41 5.03
C MET A 68 -7.38 6.79 5.65
N GLY A 69 -6.42 6.91 6.56
CA GLY A 69 -6.00 8.21 7.10
C GLY A 69 -5.39 9.16 6.09
N SER A 70 -4.84 8.65 4.99
CA SER A 70 -4.21 9.50 3.95
C SER A 70 -5.21 10.38 3.22
N ILE A 71 -6.53 10.17 3.38
CA ILE A 71 -7.57 11.08 2.90
C ILE A 71 -7.31 12.51 3.39
N PHE A 72 -6.91 12.71 4.65
CA PHE A 72 -6.58 14.04 5.16
C PHE A 72 -5.34 14.65 4.51
N PHE A 73 -4.39 13.82 4.08
CA PHE A 73 -3.25 14.28 3.27
C PHE A 73 -3.72 14.78 1.89
N PHE A 74 -4.66 14.07 1.25
CA PHE A 74 -5.21 14.50 -0.04
C PHE A 74 -6.07 15.76 0.06
N LEU A 75 -6.85 15.89 1.14
CA LEU A 75 -7.74 17.04 1.33
C LEU A 75 -7.00 18.31 1.77
N ASN A 76 -6.03 18.20 2.67
CA ASN A 76 -5.43 19.38 3.33
C ASN A 76 -4.06 19.78 2.76
N SER A 77 -3.34 18.84 2.16
CA SER A 77 -1.91 19.02 1.88
C SER A 77 -1.55 18.91 0.40
N THR A 78 -2.53 18.60 -0.46
CA THR A 78 -2.32 18.39 -1.90
C THR A 78 -2.82 19.58 -2.69
N PHE A 79 -1.90 20.29 -3.33
CA PHE A 79 -2.22 21.47 -4.14
C PHE A 79 -1.93 21.17 -5.61
N ARG A 80 -2.75 21.72 -6.50
CA ARG A 80 -2.54 21.58 -7.95
C ARG A 80 -1.49 22.59 -8.42
N LEU A 81 -0.53 22.15 -9.21
CA LEU A 81 0.41 23.04 -9.89
C LEU A 81 -0.30 23.68 -11.11
N PRO A 82 -0.52 25.01 -11.13
CA PRO A 82 -1.27 25.66 -12.21
C PRO A 82 -0.55 25.58 -13.56
N GLU A 83 0.78 25.57 -13.56
CA GLU A 83 1.62 25.57 -14.76
C GLU A 83 1.69 24.19 -15.45
N ARG A 84 1.27 23.11 -14.78
CA ARG A 84 1.41 21.74 -15.27
C ARG A 84 0.11 20.97 -15.17
N LYS A 85 -0.36 20.45 -16.31
CA LYS A 85 -1.60 19.66 -16.36
C LYS A 85 -1.49 18.43 -15.44
N ALA A 86 -2.54 18.17 -14.68
CA ALA A 86 -2.69 17.00 -13.81
C ALA A 86 -1.46 16.68 -12.96
N THR A 87 -0.84 17.72 -12.39
CA THR A 87 0.32 17.61 -11.50
C THR A 87 0.01 18.30 -10.19
N TRP A 88 0.40 17.67 -9.10
CA TRP A 88 0.17 18.15 -7.74
C TRP A 88 1.48 18.18 -6.96
N HIS A 89 1.52 19.05 -5.94
CA HIS A 89 2.64 19.17 -5.02
C HIS A 89 2.15 19.24 -3.57
N THR A 90 2.98 18.76 -2.67
CA THR A 90 2.69 18.71 -1.22
C THR A 90 3.79 19.43 -0.44
N PRO A 91 3.81 20.78 -0.43
CA PRO A 91 4.93 21.54 0.14
C PRO A 91 5.07 21.32 1.66
N GLN A 92 3.94 21.14 2.34
CA GLN A 92 3.86 21.02 3.81
C GLN A 92 4.14 19.59 4.33
N VAL A 93 4.31 18.62 3.43
CA VAL A 93 4.47 17.20 3.80
C VAL A 93 5.86 16.72 3.39
N GLY A 94 6.53 15.99 4.28
CA GLY A 94 7.82 15.36 3.98
C GLY A 94 7.72 14.37 2.82
N ALA A 95 8.81 14.19 2.07
CA ALA A 95 8.84 13.32 0.89
C ALA A 95 8.38 11.88 1.19
N TYR A 96 8.78 11.34 2.35
CA TYR A 96 8.36 9.99 2.77
C TYR A 96 6.84 9.85 2.89
N LEU A 97 6.17 10.76 3.60
CA LEU A 97 4.71 10.70 3.79
C LEU A 97 3.96 10.95 2.47
N ASN A 98 4.49 11.83 1.61
CA ASN A 98 3.95 11.99 0.26
C ASN A 98 4.00 10.67 -0.52
N LEU A 99 5.18 10.04 -0.59
CA LEU A 99 5.36 8.77 -1.28
C LEU A 99 4.50 7.67 -0.65
N LEU A 100 4.40 7.62 0.68
CA LEU A 100 3.55 6.69 1.41
C LEU A 100 2.08 6.79 1.00
N ALA A 101 1.53 8.01 0.93
CA ALA A 101 0.16 8.24 0.51
C ALA A 101 -0.08 7.82 -0.95
N ILE A 102 0.76 8.30 -1.88
CA ILE A 102 0.55 8.04 -3.32
C ILE A 102 0.76 6.57 -3.66
N THR A 103 1.81 5.93 -3.13
CA THR A 103 2.05 4.50 -3.37
C THR A 103 1.01 3.62 -2.67
N GLY A 104 0.55 4.03 -1.49
CA GLY A 104 -0.57 3.39 -0.79
C GLY A 104 -1.85 3.43 -1.63
N LEU A 105 -2.14 4.58 -2.24
CA LEU A 105 -3.25 4.74 -3.18
C LEU A 105 -3.11 3.80 -4.38
N CYS A 106 -1.94 3.75 -5.03
CA CYS A 106 -1.71 2.85 -6.16
C CYS A 106 -1.93 1.38 -5.78
N MET A 107 -1.38 0.95 -4.63
CA MET A 107 -1.48 -0.42 -4.14
C MET A 107 -2.93 -0.82 -3.84
N HIS A 108 -3.71 0.05 -3.18
CA HIS A 108 -5.11 -0.22 -2.84
C HIS A 108 -6.03 -0.14 -4.06
N LEU A 109 -5.78 0.76 -5.02
CA LEU A 109 -6.54 0.81 -6.27
C LEU A 109 -6.32 -0.45 -7.10
N ALA A 110 -5.07 -0.90 -7.25
CA ALA A 110 -4.76 -2.15 -7.92
C ALA A 110 -5.43 -3.35 -7.25
N PHE A 111 -5.36 -3.42 -5.92
CA PHE A 111 -5.99 -4.48 -5.14
C PHE A 111 -7.51 -4.47 -5.32
N GLY A 112 -8.15 -3.30 -5.19
CA GLY A 112 -9.58 -3.12 -5.38
C GLY A 112 -10.05 -3.50 -6.79
N MET A 113 -9.26 -3.18 -7.82
CA MET A 113 -9.52 -3.60 -9.19
C MET A 113 -9.47 -5.13 -9.33
N LEU A 114 -8.47 -5.80 -8.77
CA LEU A 114 -8.38 -7.27 -8.82
C LEU A 114 -9.52 -7.95 -8.07
N VAL A 115 -9.92 -7.42 -6.91
CA VAL A 115 -11.09 -7.89 -6.17
C VAL A 115 -12.36 -7.72 -7.00
N ALA A 116 -12.59 -6.53 -7.56
CA ALA A 116 -13.76 -6.23 -8.40
C ALA A 116 -13.82 -7.13 -9.65
N LEU A 117 -12.70 -7.31 -10.35
CA LEU A 117 -12.60 -8.18 -11.52
C LEU A 117 -12.85 -9.64 -11.17
N THR A 118 -12.33 -10.11 -10.03
CA THR A 118 -12.55 -11.48 -9.56
C THR A 118 -14.04 -11.72 -9.27
N TRP A 119 -14.68 -10.76 -8.59
CA TRP A 119 -16.11 -10.83 -8.27
C TRP A 119 -16.99 -10.77 -9.51
N TRP A 120 -16.66 -9.87 -10.46
CA TRP A 120 -17.38 -9.70 -11.71
C TRP A 120 -17.28 -10.92 -12.63
N THR A 121 -16.08 -11.52 -12.71
CA THR A 121 -15.82 -12.65 -13.63
C THR A 121 -16.37 -13.97 -13.08
N TYR A 122 -16.36 -14.15 -11.76
CA TYR A 122 -16.76 -15.41 -11.11
C TYR A 122 -17.86 -15.19 -10.06
N PRO A 123 -19.05 -14.69 -10.43
CA PRO A 123 -20.10 -14.32 -9.48
C PRO A 123 -20.67 -15.52 -8.70
N GLN A 124 -20.55 -16.74 -9.22
CA GLN A 124 -21.03 -17.96 -8.56
C GLN A 124 -19.98 -18.67 -7.69
N GLY A 125 -18.83 -18.05 -7.43
CA GLY A 125 -17.87 -18.53 -6.43
C GLY A 125 -17.05 -19.78 -6.82
N TYR A 126 -17.19 -20.32 -8.04
CA TYR A 126 -16.41 -21.48 -8.51
C TYR A 126 -14.89 -21.26 -8.47
N ALA A 127 -14.42 -20.01 -8.41
CA ALA A 127 -13.03 -19.65 -8.21
C ALA A 127 -12.73 -19.23 -6.75
N ALA A 128 -13.27 -19.91 -5.74
CA ALA A 128 -13.05 -19.61 -4.31
C ALA A 128 -11.55 -19.42 -3.92
N MET A 129 -10.65 -20.02 -4.70
CA MET A 129 -9.21 -19.87 -4.55
C MET A 129 -8.73 -18.41 -4.79
N LEU A 130 -9.28 -17.67 -5.76
CA LEU A 130 -8.79 -16.34 -6.10
C LEU A 130 -9.07 -15.30 -4.99
N PRO A 131 -10.30 -15.18 -4.45
CA PRO A 131 -10.56 -14.33 -3.29
C PRO A 131 -9.72 -14.72 -2.07
N ALA A 132 -9.55 -16.01 -1.81
CA ALA A 132 -8.73 -16.48 -0.69
C ALA A 132 -7.26 -16.07 -0.84
N LYS A 133 -6.69 -16.17 -2.04
CA LYS A 133 -5.32 -15.70 -2.32
C LYS A 133 -5.18 -14.19 -2.24
N LEU A 134 -6.16 -13.43 -2.73
CA LEU A 134 -6.19 -11.97 -2.60
C LEU A 134 -6.25 -11.56 -1.12
N PHE A 135 -7.09 -12.23 -0.33
CA PHE A 135 -7.16 -12.02 1.11
C PHE A 135 -5.85 -12.38 1.81
N ALA A 136 -5.23 -13.52 1.48
CA ALA A 136 -3.95 -13.91 2.04
C ALA A 136 -2.84 -12.90 1.71
N MET A 137 -2.77 -12.44 0.46
CA MET A 137 -1.83 -11.40 0.04
C MET A 137 -2.01 -10.10 0.85
N TYR A 138 -3.25 -9.68 1.06
CA TYR A 138 -3.58 -8.41 1.70
C TYR A 138 -3.45 -8.46 3.23
N ALA A 139 -4.01 -9.49 3.86
CA ALA A 139 -4.15 -9.57 5.31
C ALA A 139 -3.11 -10.47 5.99
N LEU A 140 -2.42 -11.35 5.26
CA LEU A 140 -1.52 -12.36 5.84
C LEU A 140 -0.07 -12.27 5.35
N ASP A 141 0.21 -11.54 4.27
CA ASP A 141 1.56 -11.39 3.71
C ASP A 141 2.06 -9.92 3.74
N PRO A 142 2.43 -9.40 4.93
CA PRO A 142 2.91 -8.03 5.07
C PRO A 142 4.26 -7.83 4.35
N ILE A 143 5.06 -8.89 4.19
CA ILE A 143 6.35 -8.80 3.50
C ILE A 143 6.11 -8.42 2.04
N PHE A 144 5.19 -9.11 1.37
CA PHE A 144 4.80 -8.79 0.02
C PHE A 144 4.26 -7.36 -0.09
N TRP A 145 3.33 -6.98 0.79
CA TRP A 145 2.70 -5.66 0.74
C TRP A 145 3.71 -4.52 0.94
N TYR A 146 4.42 -4.52 2.07
CA TYR A 146 5.37 -3.45 2.39
C TYR A 146 6.59 -3.47 1.47
N GLY A 147 7.05 -4.65 1.03
CA GLY A 147 8.13 -4.78 0.07
C GLY A 147 7.78 -4.16 -1.28
N THR A 148 6.58 -4.44 -1.78
CA THR A 148 6.07 -3.85 -3.03
C THR A 148 5.88 -2.35 -2.89
N GLN A 149 5.30 -1.89 -1.78
CA GLN A 149 5.10 -0.47 -1.53
C GLN A 149 6.43 0.28 -1.46
N PHE A 150 7.43 -0.26 -0.76
CA PHE A 150 8.77 0.30 -0.70
C PHE A 150 9.44 0.35 -2.08
N LEU A 151 9.34 -0.71 -2.88
CA LEU A 151 9.84 -0.74 -4.25
C LEU A 151 9.19 0.36 -5.09
N LEU A 152 7.88 0.53 -4.97
CA LEU A 152 7.17 1.58 -5.70
C LEU A 152 7.60 2.99 -5.25
N MET A 153 7.82 3.20 -3.95
CA MET A 153 8.36 4.46 -3.45
C MET A 153 9.74 4.74 -4.05
N LEU A 154 10.62 3.72 -4.12
CA LEU A 154 11.94 3.83 -4.71
C LEU A 154 11.85 4.21 -6.20
N LEU A 155 11.00 3.53 -6.97
CA LEU A 155 10.78 3.83 -8.38
C LEU A 155 10.30 5.28 -8.58
N PHE A 156 9.40 5.76 -7.73
CA PHE A 156 8.89 7.13 -7.79
C PHE A 156 9.97 8.16 -7.44
N VAL A 157 10.82 7.88 -6.44
CA VAL A 157 11.98 8.72 -6.11
C VAL A 157 12.97 8.77 -7.28
N LEU A 158 13.31 7.62 -7.85
CA LEU A 158 14.25 7.53 -8.97
C LEU A 158 13.73 8.29 -10.19
N HIS A 159 12.47 8.05 -10.57
CA HIS A 159 11.83 8.77 -11.66
C HIS A 159 11.86 10.29 -11.44
N ARG A 160 11.57 10.77 -10.23
CA ARG A 160 11.62 12.22 -9.92
C ARG A 160 13.04 12.76 -9.94
N LYS A 161 14.01 12.01 -9.43
CA LYS A 161 15.43 12.38 -9.50
C LYS A 161 15.92 12.48 -10.94
N MET A 162 15.51 11.58 -11.84
CA MET A 162 15.84 11.63 -13.27
C MET A 162 15.25 12.88 -13.96
N LEU A 163 14.09 13.35 -13.50
CA LEU A 163 13.47 14.58 -13.98
C LEU A 163 14.00 15.85 -13.29
N GLY A 164 14.91 15.74 -12.33
CA GLY A 164 15.40 16.88 -11.53
C GLY A 164 14.34 17.48 -10.59
N GLU A 165 13.30 16.71 -10.25
CA GLU A 165 12.16 17.17 -9.47
C GLU A 165 12.14 16.64 -8.04
N SER A 166 11.42 17.35 -7.17
CA SER A 166 11.19 16.91 -5.79
C SER A 166 10.26 15.69 -5.74
N ALA A 167 10.57 14.75 -4.85
CA ALA A 167 9.71 13.60 -4.55
C ALA A 167 8.37 13.96 -3.88
N ARG A 168 8.12 15.26 -3.62
CA ARG A 168 6.84 15.83 -3.16
C ARG A 168 5.90 16.21 -4.32
N ILE A 169 6.36 16.05 -5.56
CA ILE A 169 5.58 16.31 -6.76
C ILE A 169 5.14 14.97 -7.34
N PHE A 170 3.88 14.88 -7.72
CA PHE A 170 3.34 13.71 -8.41
C PHE A 170 2.37 14.13 -9.51
N SER A 171 2.21 13.26 -10.51
CA SER A 171 1.35 13.52 -11.67
C SER A 171 0.41 12.35 -11.92
N LEU A 172 -0.70 12.61 -12.61
CA LEU A 172 -1.67 11.57 -12.93
C LEU A 172 -1.07 10.40 -13.74
N PRO A 173 -0.22 10.63 -14.77
CA PRO A 173 0.44 9.53 -15.48
C PRO A 173 1.31 8.67 -14.56
N GLN A 174 1.98 9.27 -13.58
CA GLN A 174 2.77 8.53 -12.60
C GLN A 174 1.88 7.63 -11.73
N ILE A 175 0.71 8.11 -11.31
CA ILE A 175 -0.27 7.30 -10.57
C ILE A 175 -0.80 6.16 -11.46
N GLN A 176 -1.16 6.44 -12.71
CA GLN A 176 -1.66 5.42 -13.65
C GLN A 176 -0.64 4.30 -13.89
N VAL A 177 0.62 4.66 -14.14
CA VAL A 177 1.72 3.68 -14.28
C VAL A 177 1.93 2.93 -12.98
N GLY A 178 1.90 3.61 -11.83
CA GLY A 178 2.01 2.98 -10.52
C GLY A 178 0.91 1.95 -10.27
N VAL A 179 -0.35 2.29 -10.56
CA VAL A 179 -1.49 1.37 -10.47
C VAL A 179 -1.29 0.18 -11.40
N LEU A 180 -0.87 0.39 -12.65
CA LEU A 180 -0.64 -0.70 -13.61
C LEU A 180 0.46 -1.66 -13.14
N LEU A 181 1.57 -1.12 -12.63
CA LEU A 181 2.66 -1.92 -12.07
C LEU A 181 2.19 -2.74 -10.86
N CYS A 182 1.45 -2.12 -9.94
CA CYS A 182 0.86 -2.81 -8.80
C CYS A 182 -0.13 -3.90 -9.23
N LEU A 183 -0.98 -3.63 -10.23
CA LEU A 183 -1.95 -4.58 -10.75
C LEU A 183 -1.24 -5.82 -11.30
N LEU A 184 -0.21 -5.63 -12.14
CA LEU A 184 0.60 -6.72 -12.67
C LEU A 184 1.29 -7.50 -11.55
N TRP A 185 1.89 -6.81 -10.59
CA TRP A 185 2.64 -7.45 -9.52
C TRP A 185 1.75 -8.27 -8.57
N GLN A 186 0.62 -7.71 -8.16
CA GLN A 186 -0.38 -8.40 -7.34
C GLN A 186 -1.03 -9.56 -8.11
N PHE A 187 -1.27 -9.41 -9.42
CA PHE A 187 -1.74 -10.50 -10.26
C PHE A 187 -0.74 -11.66 -10.29
N LEU A 188 0.55 -11.38 -10.52
CA LEU A 188 1.62 -12.38 -10.50
C LEU A 188 1.71 -13.14 -9.17
N TYR A 189 1.44 -12.45 -8.06
CA TYR A 189 1.32 -13.08 -6.74
C TYR A 189 0.16 -14.08 -6.72
N VAL A 190 -1.04 -13.64 -7.12
CA VAL A 190 -2.26 -14.46 -7.08
C VAL A 190 -2.15 -15.71 -7.96
N ILE A 191 -1.54 -15.60 -9.15
CA ILE A 191 -1.32 -16.77 -10.03
C ILE A 191 -0.08 -17.59 -9.66
N ASN A 192 0.64 -17.21 -8.59
CA ASN A 192 1.88 -17.85 -8.15
C ASN A 192 2.99 -17.87 -9.22
N ALA A 193 2.97 -16.91 -10.14
CA ALA A 193 3.93 -16.83 -11.24
C ALA A 193 5.29 -16.29 -10.78
N TYR A 194 5.36 -15.61 -9.63
CA TYR A 194 6.60 -15.06 -9.09
C TYR A 194 7.67 -16.13 -8.80
N VAL A 195 7.28 -17.39 -8.60
CA VAL A 195 8.21 -18.53 -8.43
C VAL A 195 9.08 -18.73 -9.68
N TRP A 196 8.62 -18.28 -10.85
CA TRP A 196 9.33 -18.40 -12.12
C TRP A 196 10.24 -17.20 -12.43
N LEU A 197 10.10 -16.07 -11.73
CA LEU A 197 10.94 -14.87 -11.93
C LEU A 197 12.44 -15.17 -11.80
N PRO A 198 12.94 -15.91 -10.78
CA PRO A 198 14.35 -16.23 -10.68
C PRO A 198 14.87 -17.07 -11.86
N ARG A 199 14.02 -17.96 -12.40
CA ARG A 199 14.36 -18.79 -13.57
C ARG A 199 14.42 -17.93 -14.83
N LEU A 200 13.47 -17.01 -15.00
CA LEU A 200 13.41 -16.08 -16.13
C LEU A 200 14.58 -15.09 -16.11
N LEU A 201 14.88 -14.51 -14.94
CA LEU A 201 16.02 -13.60 -14.76
C LEU A 201 17.35 -14.31 -14.99
N ARG A 202 17.52 -15.53 -14.48
CA ARG A 202 18.71 -16.34 -14.74
C ARG A 202 18.84 -16.64 -16.24
N TRP A 203 17.74 -16.96 -16.92
CA TRP A 203 17.75 -17.16 -18.36
C TRP A 203 18.15 -15.88 -19.12
N LEU A 204 17.59 -14.72 -18.77
CA LEU A 204 17.96 -13.45 -19.39
C LEU A 204 19.44 -13.10 -19.16
N LEU A 205 19.95 -13.25 -17.95
CA LEU A 205 21.35 -12.95 -17.61
C LEU A 205 22.38 -13.93 -18.22
N LEU A 206 21.93 -15.09 -18.69
CA LEU A 206 22.80 -16.08 -19.35
C LEU A 206 22.76 -15.99 -20.88
N ASN A 207 21.79 -15.27 -21.45
CA ASN A 207 21.58 -15.17 -22.90
C ASN A 207 21.79 -13.74 -23.44
N PHE A 208 22.28 -12.82 -22.60
CA PHE A 208 22.72 -11.46 -22.93
C PHE A 208 24.03 -11.18 -22.19
#